data_AF-A0A699ZJQ8-F1
#
_entry.id   AF-A0A699ZJQ8-F1
#
_cell.length_a   1.000
_cell.length_b   1.000
_cell.length_c   1.000
_cell.angle_alpha   90.00
_cell.angle_beta   90.00
_cell.angle_gamma   90.00
#
_symmetry.space_group_name_H-M   'P 1'
#
loop_
_entity.id
_entity.type
_entity.pdbx_description
1 polymer ?
#
loop_
_entity_poly.entity_id
_entity_poly.type
_entity_poly.pdbx_seq_one_letter_code
_entity_poly.pdbx_strand_id
1 'polypeptide(L)'
;MAQAPHQRPQRAAPWWLVHRSSVTLGTNDLALHVHRYLSTQFPYWNRRQGRDHIFLFTHDEGACWVPRVLTNAVWLTHWGRTELNHTSNTAFEGDNYNEDSKCSRMPDGWRHHITGHACYDPVKDLVVPSHKTIDQYSHSPLMGEAPKERDIFFFFRLKLSSQSAWQSGRGIRQAVYKLVQENNFKEKYNILVGDGGEVPGSYSELLSRSLFCLWQYC
;
A
#
# COMPACT_ATOMS: atom_id res chain seq x y z
N MET A 1 -41.58 35.14 14.69
CA MET A 1 -40.59 34.18 15.24
C MET A 1 -40.20 33.22 14.12
N ALA A 2 -39.03 33.42 13.51
CA ALA A 2 -38.42 32.45 12.61
C ALA A 2 -36.97 32.27 13.08
N GLN A 3 -36.68 31.12 13.67
CA GLN A 3 -35.34 30.77 14.13
C GLN A 3 -34.45 30.58 12.90
N ALA A 4 -33.35 31.33 12.83
CA ALA A 4 -32.31 31.11 11.84
C ALA A 4 -31.74 29.69 12.00
N PRO A 5 -31.40 29.00 10.90
CA PRO A 5 -30.89 27.64 10.98
C PRO A 5 -29.54 27.65 11.69
N HIS A 6 -29.43 26.87 12.76
CA HIS A 6 -28.18 26.59 13.46
C HIS A 6 -27.16 26.02 12.45
N GLN A 7 -26.20 26.84 12.04
CA GLN A 7 -25.00 26.35 11.39
C GLN A 7 -24.29 25.43 12.38
N ARG A 8 -24.21 24.14 12.05
CA ARG A 8 -23.35 23.20 12.79
C ARG A 8 -21.93 23.76 12.74
N PRO A 9 -21.20 23.81 13.87
CA PRO A 9 -19.81 24.21 13.84
C PRO A 9 -19.09 23.27 12.87
N GLN A 10 -18.41 23.86 11.89
CA GLN A 10 -17.45 23.15 11.07
C GLN A 10 -16.47 22.50 12.03
N ARG A 11 -16.56 21.17 12.21
CA ARG A 11 -15.54 20.44 12.95
C ARG A 11 -14.24 20.73 12.22
N ALA A 12 -13.33 21.43 12.89
CA ALA A 12 -11.97 21.63 12.41
C ALA A 12 -11.46 20.25 11.97
N ALA A 13 -11.20 20.10 10.67
CA ALA A 13 -10.55 18.90 10.18
C ALA A 13 -9.23 18.77 10.97
N PRO A 14 -8.88 17.56 11.43
CA PRO A 14 -7.60 17.36 12.09
C PRO A 14 -6.46 17.83 11.16
N TRP A 15 -5.34 18.22 11.76
CA TRP A 15 -4.18 18.88 11.16
C TRP A 15 -3.50 18.16 9.97
N TRP A 16 -4.00 16.99 9.59
CA TRP A 16 -3.73 16.36 8.30
C TRP A 16 -4.83 16.75 7.31
N LEU A 17 -4.55 17.73 6.47
CA LEU A 17 -5.35 18.05 5.30
C LEU A 17 -5.36 16.83 4.37
N VAL A 18 -6.32 15.93 4.56
CA VAL A 18 -6.69 14.98 3.51
C VAL A 18 -7.26 15.84 2.39
N HIS A 19 -6.44 16.10 1.37
CA HIS A 19 -6.97 16.56 0.11
C HIS A 19 -7.98 15.50 -0.34
N ARG A 20 -9.28 15.82 -0.21
CA ARG A 20 -10.36 14.84 -0.37
C ARG A 20 -10.33 14.11 -1.72
N SER A 21 -9.61 14.66 -2.70
CA SER A 21 -9.41 14.09 -4.04
C SER A 21 -8.09 13.32 -4.21
N SER A 22 -7.05 13.54 -3.39
CA SER A 22 -5.74 12.89 -3.56
C SER A 22 -5.05 12.63 -2.21
N VAL A 23 -4.97 11.35 -1.84
CA VAL A 23 -4.28 10.84 -0.66
C VAL A 23 -2.76 11.02 -0.82
N THR A 24 -2.24 10.81 -2.02
CA THR A 24 -0.81 10.92 -2.32
C THR A 24 -0.29 12.34 -2.18
N LEU A 25 -1.02 13.35 -2.67
CA LEU A 25 -0.66 14.75 -2.47
C LEU A 25 -0.63 15.10 -0.98
N GLY A 26 -1.68 14.75 -0.23
CA GLY A 26 -1.75 15.06 1.21
C GLY A 26 -0.60 14.41 1.99
N THR A 27 -0.27 13.17 1.66
CA THR A 27 0.82 12.43 2.32
C THR A 27 2.19 12.95 1.91
N ASN A 28 2.36 13.39 0.66
CA ASN A 28 3.58 14.06 0.19
C ASN A 28 3.81 15.40 0.92
N ASP A 29 2.77 16.23 1.06
CA ASP A 29 2.85 17.48 1.85
C ASP A 29 3.24 17.20 3.30
N LEU A 30 2.64 16.19 3.93
CA LEU A 30 3.03 15.76 5.27
C LEU A 30 4.52 15.37 5.34
N ALA A 31 5.00 14.56 4.39
CA ALA A 31 6.39 14.12 4.32
C ALA A 31 7.37 15.30 4.16
N LEU A 32 7.01 16.30 3.34
CA LEU A 32 7.79 17.53 3.18
C LEU A 32 7.85 18.36 4.48
N HIS A 33 6.74 18.42 5.24
CA HIS A 33 6.74 19.06 6.55
C HIS A 33 7.59 18.33 7.57
N VAL A 34 7.50 17.00 7.61
CA VAL A 34 8.34 16.16 8.49
C VAL A 34 9.81 16.40 8.16
N HIS A 35 10.19 16.37 6.88
CA HIS A 35 11.54 16.72 6.44
C HIS A 35 11.97 18.12 6.94
N ARG A 36 11.14 19.14 6.74
CA ARG A 36 11.44 20.51 7.19
C ARG A 36 11.58 20.60 8.70
N TYR A 37 10.73 19.92 9.45
CA TYR A 37 10.80 19.89 10.91
C TYR A 37 12.08 19.20 11.37
N LEU A 38 12.39 18.02 10.84
CA LEU A 38 13.61 17.26 11.18
C LEU A 38 14.89 18.04 10.85
N SER A 39 14.94 18.67 9.67
CA SER A 39 16.10 19.45 9.22
C SER A 39 16.30 20.79 9.93
N THR A 40 15.26 21.34 10.58
CA THR A 40 15.36 22.62 11.29
C THR A 40 15.44 22.49 12.80
N GLN A 41 14.80 21.49 13.39
CA GLN A 41 14.72 21.33 14.84
C GLN A 41 15.81 20.40 15.40
N PHE A 42 16.34 19.49 14.59
CA PHE A 42 17.32 18.51 15.04
C PHE A 42 18.56 18.48 14.15
N PRO A 43 19.75 18.21 14.71
CA PRO A 43 20.99 18.16 13.93
C PRO A 43 21.11 16.87 13.10
N TYR A 44 20.35 15.84 13.43
CA TYR A 44 20.55 14.48 12.90
C TYR A 44 20.35 14.40 11.40
N TRP A 45 19.28 15.03 10.90
CA TRP A 45 19.01 15.06 9.46
C TRP A 45 20.19 15.68 8.70
N ASN A 46 20.60 16.89 9.07
CA ASN A 46 21.65 17.63 8.36
C ASN A 46 23.04 16.96 8.50
N ARG A 47 23.30 16.25 9.60
CA ARG A 47 24.56 15.54 9.84
C ARG A 47 24.85 14.45 8.80
N ARG A 48 23.81 13.73 8.35
CA ARG A 48 23.94 12.59 7.42
C ARG A 48 23.08 12.72 6.17
N GLN A 49 22.41 13.86 5.99
CA GLN A 49 21.46 14.12 4.93
C GLN A 49 20.38 13.03 4.83
N GLY A 50 19.89 12.55 5.98
CA GLY A 50 18.84 11.53 6.05
C GLY A 50 19.29 10.08 5.94
N ARG A 51 20.56 9.77 5.64
CA ARG A 51 21.04 8.37 5.49
C ARG A 51 20.92 7.48 6.74
N ASP A 52 20.78 8.10 7.91
CA ASP A 52 20.55 7.45 9.21
C ASP A 52 19.06 7.47 9.64
N HIS A 53 18.16 7.84 8.74
CA HIS A 53 16.71 7.88 9.00
C HIS A 53 16.00 6.77 8.22
N ILE A 54 14.94 6.24 8.84
CA ILE A 54 14.09 5.20 8.27
C ILE A 54 12.67 5.73 8.17
N PHE A 55 12.03 5.54 7.02
CA PHE A 55 10.62 5.89 6.80
C PHE A 55 9.83 4.67 6.35
N LEU A 56 8.57 4.59 6.78
CA LEU A 56 7.64 3.55 6.36
C LEU A 56 6.71 4.10 5.28
N PHE A 57 6.71 3.47 4.11
CA PHE A 57 5.88 3.84 2.96
C PHE A 57 5.14 2.61 2.42
N THR A 58 3.93 2.42 2.94
CA THR A 58 3.05 1.25 2.67
C THR A 58 1.77 1.62 1.93
N HIS A 59 1.78 2.74 1.21
CA HIS A 59 0.78 3.06 0.19
C HIS A 59 0.65 1.91 -0.80
N ASP A 60 -0.46 1.69 -1.50
CA ASP A 60 -0.63 0.51 -2.37
C ASP A 60 0.47 0.32 -3.44
N GLU A 61 0.96 1.45 -3.98
CA GLU A 61 2.10 1.57 -4.90
C GLU A 61 3.41 1.99 -4.20
N GLY A 62 3.55 1.74 -2.90
CA GLY A 62 4.81 1.76 -2.17
C GLY A 62 5.38 3.16 -2.01
N ALA A 63 6.69 3.32 -2.23
CA ALA A 63 7.37 4.62 -2.09
C ALA A 63 7.40 5.47 -3.38
N CYS A 64 6.60 5.16 -4.40
CA CYS A 64 6.59 5.91 -5.67
C CYS A 64 6.21 7.40 -5.54
N TRP A 65 5.40 7.77 -4.54
CA TRP A 65 4.94 9.16 -4.34
C TRP A 65 5.79 9.92 -3.31
N VAL A 66 6.86 9.32 -2.80
CA VAL A 66 7.71 9.92 -1.76
C VAL A 66 8.45 11.12 -2.33
N PRO A 67 8.55 12.25 -1.61
CA PRO A 67 9.27 13.40 -2.14
C PRO A 67 10.77 13.13 -2.23
N ARG A 68 11.41 13.62 -3.29
CA ARG A 68 12.84 13.45 -3.61
C ARG A 68 13.77 13.86 -2.46
N VAL A 69 13.35 14.81 -1.62
CA VAL A 69 14.15 15.24 -0.45
C VAL A 69 14.39 14.10 0.55
N LEU A 70 13.60 13.03 0.52
CA LEU A 70 13.71 11.86 1.38
C LEU A 70 14.45 10.68 0.73
N THR A 71 14.98 10.81 -0.49
CA THR A 71 15.62 9.68 -1.21
C THR A 71 16.87 9.15 -0.56
N ASN A 72 17.59 9.96 0.22
CA ASN A 72 18.76 9.50 0.95
C ASN A 72 18.42 8.64 2.17
N ALA A 73 17.18 8.67 2.66
CA ALA A 73 16.75 7.85 3.78
C ALA A 73 16.51 6.40 3.35
N VAL A 74 16.50 5.49 4.32
CA VAL A 74 16.10 4.09 4.12
C VAL A 74 14.59 4.02 4.11
N TRP A 75 14.03 3.37 3.09
CA TRP A 75 12.59 3.18 2.97
C TRP A 75 12.23 1.74 3.30
N LEU A 76 11.26 1.58 4.19
CA LEU A 76 10.53 0.34 4.40
C LEU A 76 9.28 0.41 3.52
N THR A 77 9.20 -0.45 2.51
CA THR A 77 8.07 -0.49 1.58
C THR A 77 7.59 -1.91 1.35
N HIS A 78 6.39 -2.13 0.84
CA HIS A 78 5.83 -3.48 0.65
C HIS A 78 5.99 -4.03 -0.77
N TRP A 79 6.57 -3.25 -1.68
CA TRP A 79 7.01 -3.68 -3.01
C TRP A 79 7.99 -2.65 -3.58
N GLY A 80 8.79 -3.01 -4.60
CA GLY A 80 9.84 -2.14 -5.10
C GLY A 80 10.00 -2.12 -6.62
N ARG A 81 9.58 -1.01 -7.24
CA ARG A 81 9.83 -0.70 -8.67
C ARG A 81 11.10 0.15 -8.79
N THR A 82 12.02 -0.26 -9.65
CA THR A 82 13.35 0.38 -9.78
C THR A 82 13.43 1.41 -10.93
N GLU A 83 12.35 1.57 -11.69
CA GLU A 83 12.31 2.48 -12.83
C GLU A 83 12.13 3.94 -12.38
N LEU A 84 12.93 4.86 -12.93
CA LEU A 84 12.89 6.29 -12.61
C LEU A 84 11.66 7.02 -13.18
N ASN A 85 11.15 6.53 -14.32
CA ASN A 85 10.00 7.09 -15.00
C ASN A 85 8.78 6.20 -14.74
N HIS A 86 8.27 6.27 -13.50
CA HIS A 86 7.10 5.50 -13.10
C HIS A 86 5.80 6.30 -13.25
N THR A 87 4.71 5.58 -13.48
CA THR A 87 3.34 6.08 -13.51
C THR A 87 2.49 5.18 -12.62
N SER A 88 1.49 5.79 -12.00
CA SER A 88 0.53 5.11 -11.15
C SER A 88 -0.34 4.17 -11.98
N ASN A 89 -0.53 2.95 -11.48
CA ASN A 89 -1.46 1.94 -11.99
C ASN A 89 -2.42 1.46 -10.90
N THR A 90 -2.60 2.27 -9.84
CA THR A 90 -3.56 1.98 -8.78
C THR A 90 -4.97 1.81 -9.34
N ALA A 91 -5.76 0.96 -8.67
CA ALA A 91 -7.19 0.85 -8.91
C ALA A 91 -8.02 1.87 -8.11
N PHE A 92 -7.39 2.64 -7.22
CA PHE A 92 -8.04 3.59 -6.33
C PHE A 92 -7.71 5.02 -6.76
N GLU A 93 -8.69 5.75 -7.27
CA GLU A 93 -8.48 7.11 -7.84
C GLU A 93 -7.76 8.05 -6.88
N GLY A 94 -8.08 8.01 -5.57
CA GLY A 94 -7.43 8.85 -4.57
C GLY A 94 -5.94 8.56 -4.35
N ASP A 95 -5.47 7.37 -4.73
CA ASP A 95 -4.07 6.93 -4.62
C ASP A 95 -3.28 7.23 -5.91
N ASN A 96 -3.95 7.74 -6.94
CA ASN A 96 -3.34 7.97 -8.25
C ASN A 96 -2.38 9.16 -8.20
N TYR A 97 -1.08 8.88 -8.23
CA TYR A 97 -0.03 9.91 -8.26
C TYR A 97 0.30 10.44 -9.66
N ASN A 98 -0.44 10.06 -10.70
CA ASN A 98 -0.25 10.65 -12.03
C ASN A 98 -0.79 12.09 -12.11
N GLU A 99 -1.77 12.42 -11.29
CA GLU A 99 -2.44 13.72 -11.31
C GLU A 99 -1.60 14.81 -10.64
N ASP A 100 -1.27 15.86 -11.39
CA ASP A 100 -0.56 17.03 -10.84
C ASP A 100 -1.53 18.03 -10.20
N SER A 101 -2.22 17.55 -9.17
CA SER A 101 -3.17 18.34 -8.39
C SER A 101 -2.49 19.54 -7.72
N LYS A 102 -3.23 20.65 -7.59
CA LYS A 102 -2.74 21.89 -6.97
C LYS A 102 -3.43 22.12 -5.63
N CYS A 103 -2.70 22.71 -4.70
CA CYS A 103 -3.27 23.17 -3.43
C CYS A 103 -2.72 24.54 -3.05
N SER A 104 -3.32 25.18 -2.03
CA SER A 104 -2.86 26.48 -1.54
C SER A 104 -1.39 26.49 -1.10
N ARG A 105 -0.82 25.32 -0.76
CA ARG A 105 0.57 25.16 -0.34
C ARG A 105 1.52 24.78 -1.48
N MET A 106 0.98 24.25 -2.57
CA MET A 106 1.70 23.80 -3.77
C MET A 106 0.96 24.33 -5.01
N PRO A 107 1.03 25.66 -5.26
CA PRO A 107 0.31 26.27 -6.38
C PRO A 107 0.86 25.82 -7.75
N ASP A 108 2.12 25.41 -7.80
CA ASP A 108 2.82 24.97 -9.01
C ASP A 108 2.58 23.49 -9.34
N GLY A 109 1.75 22.79 -8.55
CA GLY A 109 1.60 21.34 -8.63
C GLY A 109 2.62 20.62 -7.77
N TRP A 110 2.33 19.38 -7.38
CA TRP A 110 3.14 18.59 -6.44
C TRP A 110 4.02 17.55 -7.13
N ARG A 111 3.72 17.19 -8.38
CA ARG A 111 4.35 16.06 -9.08
C ARG A 111 5.86 16.24 -9.25
N HIS A 112 6.34 17.47 -9.35
CA HIS A 112 7.77 17.75 -9.45
C HIS A 112 8.56 17.23 -8.23
N HIS A 113 7.93 17.12 -7.05
CA HIS A 113 8.56 16.57 -5.85
C HIS A 113 8.89 15.07 -5.96
N ILE A 114 8.19 14.30 -6.79
CA ILE A 114 8.33 12.83 -6.88
C ILE A 114 9.07 12.36 -8.14
N THR A 115 9.45 13.29 -9.02
CA THR A 115 10.20 12.93 -10.23
C THR A 115 11.65 12.59 -9.91
N GLY A 116 12.30 11.76 -10.72
CA GLY A 116 13.75 11.58 -10.70
C GLY A 116 14.30 10.63 -9.65
N HIS A 117 13.46 9.77 -9.07
CA HIS A 117 13.90 8.63 -8.27
C HIS A 117 13.07 7.39 -8.59
N ALA A 118 13.60 6.22 -8.26
CA ALA A 118 12.84 4.98 -8.29
C ALA A 118 11.92 4.88 -7.06
N CYS A 119 10.94 3.99 -7.09
CA CYS A 119 10.12 3.69 -5.92
C CYS A 119 10.85 2.83 -4.89
N TYR A 120 12.03 2.32 -5.22
CA TYR A 120 12.82 1.43 -4.37
C TYR A 120 14.27 1.41 -4.87
N ASP A 121 15.21 1.53 -3.93
CA ASP A 121 16.65 1.35 -4.17
C ASP A 121 17.14 0.06 -3.48
N PRO A 122 17.52 -0.99 -4.23
CA PRO A 122 17.94 -2.27 -3.67
C PRO A 122 19.23 -2.19 -2.82
N VAL A 123 19.99 -1.09 -2.89
CA VAL A 123 21.21 -0.92 -2.11
C VAL A 123 20.90 -0.52 -0.66
N LYS A 124 19.79 0.16 -0.41
CA LYS A 124 19.48 0.77 0.91
C LYS A 124 18.09 0.48 1.45
N ASP A 125 17.10 0.24 0.58
CA ASP A 125 15.71 0.09 0.98
C ASP A 125 15.38 -1.37 1.29
N LEU A 126 14.33 -1.58 2.10
CA LEU A 126 13.89 -2.91 2.51
C LEU A 126 12.44 -3.14 2.11
N VAL A 127 12.20 -4.28 1.46
CA VAL A 127 10.84 -4.76 1.22
C VAL A 127 10.36 -5.52 2.45
N VAL A 128 9.35 -4.96 3.14
CA VAL A 128 8.71 -5.54 4.31
C VAL A 128 7.28 -5.97 3.97
N PRO A 129 6.71 -7.00 4.60
CA PRO A 129 5.32 -7.39 4.35
C PRO A 129 4.33 -6.21 4.50
N SER A 130 3.29 -6.21 3.68
CA SER A 130 2.22 -5.20 3.77
C SER A 130 1.50 -5.36 5.11
N HIS A 131 1.35 -4.26 5.85
CA HIS A 131 0.69 -4.29 7.15
C HIS A 131 -0.80 -4.62 6.96
N LYS A 132 -1.22 -5.79 7.43
CA LYS A 132 -2.64 -6.12 7.55
C LYS A 132 -3.15 -5.74 8.92
N THR A 133 -4.46 -5.51 9.02
CA THR A 133 -5.11 -5.30 10.31
C THR A 133 -5.06 -6.57 11.14
N ILE A 134 -5.06 -6.42 12.46
CA ILE A 134 -5.03 -7.55 13.41
C ILE A 134 -6.17 -8.53 13.13
N ASP A 135 -7.33 -8.05 12.70
CA ASP A 135 -8.49 -8.88 12.34
C ASP A 135 -8.18 -9.90 11.22
N GLN A 136 -7.21 -9.62 10.35
CA GLN A 136 -6.78 -10.57 9.31
C GLN A 136 -5.92 -11.71 9.87
N TYR A 137 -5.48 -11.62 11.12
CA TYR A 137 -4.71 -12.63 11.84
C TYR A 137 -5.43 -13.17 13.06
N SER A 138 -6.72 -12.88 13.26
CA SER A 138 -7.51 -13.32 14.42
C SER A 138 -7.47 -14.83 14.65
N HIS A 139 -7.39 -15.63 13.58
CA HIS A 139 -7.27 -17.09 13.65
C HIS A 139 -5.84 -17.63 13.76
N SER A 140 -4.85 -16.76 13.99
CA SER A 140 -3.47 -17.16 14.17
C SER A 140 -3.23 -17.71 15.58
N PRO A 141 -2.45 -18.80 15.72
CA PRO A 141 -2.00 -19.26 17.04
C PRO A 141 -1.15 -18.23 17.80
N LEU A 142 -0.51 -17.30 17.09
CA LEU A 142 0.21 -16.17 17.68
C LEU A 142 -0.73 -15.14 18.34
N MET A 143 -2.02 -15.18 18.00
CA MET A 143 -3.07 -14.37 18.61
C MET A 143 -3.85 -15.14 19.68
N GLY A 144 -3.43 -16.36 20.03
CA GLY A 144 -4.04 -17.17 21.09
C GLY A 144 -5.10 -18.17 20.63
N GLU A 145 -5.33 -18.34 19.33
CA GLU A 145 -6.22 -19.39 18.82
C GLU A 145 -5.54 -20.77 18.86
N ALA A 146 -6.34 -21.85 18.95
CA ALA A 146 -5.81 -23.19 18.87
C ALA A 146 -5.12 -23.44 17.51
N PRO A 147 -3.93 -24.09 17.48
CA PRO A 147 -3.30 -24.50 16.24
C PRO A 147 -4.23 -25.36 15.39
N LYS A 148 -4.39 -24.99 14.11
CA LYS A 148 -5.15 -25.77 13.12
C LYS A 148 -4.19 -26.63 12.31
N GLU A 149 -4.71 -27.73 11.78
CA GLU A 149 -3.98 -28.51 10.79
C GLU A 149 -3.75 -27.66 9.53
N ARG A 150 -2.51 -27.65 9.03
CA ARG A 150 -2.15 -26.90 7.83
C ARG A 150 -2.33 -27.77 6.59
N ASP A 151 -3.57 -27.86 6.13
CA ASP A 151 -3.96 -28.73 5.03
C ASP A 151 -4.01 -28.01 3.67
N ILE A 152 -4.00 -26.68 3.64
CA ILE A 152 -4.01 -25.88 2.40
C ILE A 152 -2.57 -25.65 1.96
N PHE A 153 -2.19 -25.99 0.73
CA PHE A 153 -0.81 -25.76 0.28
C PHE A 153 -0.51 -24.25 0.18
N PHE A 154 -1.34 -23.51 -0.55
CA PHE A 154 -1.50 -22.06 -0.42
C PHE A 154 -2.88 -21.67 -0.95
N PHE A 155 -3.32 -20.47 -0.59
CA PHE A 155 -4.47 -19.84 -1.22
C PHE A 155 -4.11 -18.48 -1.83
N PHE A 156 -4.83 -18.09 -2.86
CA PHE A 156 -4.72 -16.79 -3.49
C PHE A 156 -6.10 -16.29 -3.90
N ARG A 157 -6.68 -15.44 -3.05
CA ARG A 157 -8.03 -14.91 -3.23
C ARG A 157 -8.00 -13.57 -3.94
N LEU A 158 -8.62 -13.50 -5.11
CA LEU A 158 -8.52 -12.35 -6.01
C LEU A 158 -9.84 -12.06 -6.71
N LYS A 159 -10.05 -10.80 -7.08
CA LYS A 159 -11.10 -10.44 -8.03
C LYS A 159 -10.61 -10.68 -9.46
N LEU A 160 -11.22 -11.64 -10.16
CA LEU A 160 -10.81 -12.09 -11.50
C LEU A 160 -11.56 -11.37 -12.64
N SER A 161 -12.73 -10.79 -12.36
CA SER A 161 -13.78 -10.54 -13.36
C SER A 161 -13.93 -9.10 -13.90
N SER A 162 -13.00 -8.17 -13.63
CA SER A 162 -13.09 -6.80 -14.18
C SER A 162 -12.05 -6.53 -15.26
N GLN A 163 -12.38 -5.72 -16.27
CA GLN A 163 -11.39 -5.16 -17.22
C GLN A 163 -10.23 -4.46 -16.49
N SER A 164 -10.50 -3.84 -15.33
CA SER A 164 -9.47 -3.27 -14.44
C SER A 164 -8.51 -4.30 -13.85
N ALA A 165 -8.90 -5.57 -13.69
CA ALA A 165 -8.04 -6.62 -13.16
C ALA A 165 -6.89 -6.99 -14.11
N TRP A 166 -7.02 -6.74 -15.42
CA TRP A 166 -5.91 -6.86 -16.37
C TRP A 166 -4.89 -5.73 -16.19
N GLN A 167 -5.36 -4.51 -15.92
CA GLN A 167 -4.53 -3.31 -15.76
C GLN A 167 -3.74 -3.33 -14.43
N SER A 168 -4.38 -3.69 -13.32
CA SER A 168 -3.76 -3.65 -11.98
C SER A 168 -2.78 -4.80 -11.65
N GLY A 169 -2.48 -5.67 -12.62
CA GLY A 169 -1.59 -6.82 -12.39
C GLY A 169 -0.94 -7.40 -13.64
N ARG A 170 -1.01 -6.71 -14.78
CA ARG A 170 -0.45 -7.12 -16.08
C ARG A 170 -0.84 -8.56 -16.49
N GLY A 171 -2.05 -9.00 -16.13
CA GLY A 171 -2.55 -10.34 -16.47
C GLY A 171 -2.03 -11.49 -15.60
N ILE A 172 -1.13 -11.26 -14.63
CA ILE A 172 -0.52 -12.33 -13.82
C ILE A 172 -1.58 -13.11 -13.04
N ARG A 173 -2.57 -12.41 -12.48
CA ARG A 173 -3.66 -13.01 -11.70
C ARG A 173 -4.47 -14.01 -12.54
N GLN A 174 -4.78 -13.63 -13.76
CA GLN A 174 -5.54 -14.43 -14.72
C GLN A 174 -4.71 -15.63 -15.21
N ALA A 175 -3.40 -15.41 -15.43
CA ALA A 175 -2.49 -16.48 -15.81
C ALA A 175 -2.39 -17.55 -14.71
N VAL A 176 -2.21 -17.14 -13.44
CA VAL A 176 -2.17 -18.07 -12.30
C VAL A 176 -3.49 -18.81 -12.14
N TYR A 177 -4.62 -18.11 -12.23
CA TYR A 177 -5.94 -18.75 -12.15
C TYR A 177 -6.11 -19.81 -13.25
N LYS A 178 -5.82 -19.45 -14.51
CA LYS A 178 -5.91 -20.37 -15.65
C LYS A 178 -5.03 -21.61 -15.44
N LEU A 179 -3.78 -21.44 -15.01
CA LEU A 179 -2.87 -22.55 -14.73
C LEU A 179 -3.41 -23.51 -13.66
N VAL A 180 -4.01 -22.97 -12.59
CA VAL A 180 -4.60 -23.77 -11.51
C VAL A 180 -5.78 -24.61 -12.00
N GLN A 181 -6.65 -24.03 -12.82
CA GLN A 181 -7.82 -24.71 -13.38
C GLN A 181 -7.42 -25.78 -14.40
N GLU A 182 -6.55 -25.45 -15.37
CA GLU A 182 -6.14 -26.37 -16.43
C GLU A 182 -5.43 -27.62 -15.90
N ASN A 183 -4.71 -27.48 -14.78
CA ASN A 183 -3.94 -28.58 -14.21
C ASN A 183 -4.63 -29.27 -13.03
N ASN A 184 -5.85 -28.83 -12.65
CA ASN A 184 -6.63 -29.40 -11.55
C ASN A 184 -5.84 -29.40 -10.21
N PHE A 185 -5.19 -28.27 -9.90
CA PHE A 185 -4.29 -28.17 -8.74
C PHE A 185 -5.02 -28.16 -7.40
N LYS A 186 -6.30 -27.79 -7.38
CA LYS A 186 -7.12 -27.85 -6.17
C LYS A 186 -7.21 -29.29 -5.65
N GLU A 187 -7.54 -30.24 -6.51
CA GLU A 187 -7.72 -31.64 -6.16
C GLU A 187 -6.38 -32.35 -5.95
N LYS A 188 -5.34 -31.97 -6.72
CA LYS A 188 -4.02 -32.60 -6.65
C LYS A 188 -3.20 -32.14 -5.44
N TYR A 189 -3.28 -30.86 -5.09
CA TYR A 189 -2.36 -30.23 -4.15
C TYR A 189 -3.04 -29.34 -3.10
N ASN A 190 -4.38 -29.26 -3.09
CA ASN A 190 -5.12 -28.33 -2.25
C ASN A 190 -4.65 -26.87 -2.40
N ILE A 191 -4.39 -26.46 -3.64
CA ILE A 191 -4.08 -25.08 -4.03
C ILE A 191 -5.39 -24.36 -4.34
N LEU A 192 -5.68 -23.29 -3.59
CA LEU A 192 -6.95 -22.57 -3.69
C LEU A 192 -6.77 -21.21 -4.36
N VAL A 193 -7.15 -21.07 -5.64
CA VAL A 193 -7.10 -19.78 -6.36
C VAL A 193 -8.46 -19.47 -6.94
N GLY A 194 -8.99 -18.29 -6.61
CA GLY A 194 -10.32 -17.88 -7.03
C GLY A 194 -10.78 -16.59 -6.34
N ASP A 195 -12.03 -16.19 -6.56
CA ASP A 195 -12.65 -15.09 -5.82
C ASP A 195 -13.27 -15.54 -4.48
N GLY A 196 -14.00 -14.64 -3.82
CA GLY A 196 -14.66 -14.94 -2.54
C GLY A 196 -15.81 -15.94 -2.62
N GLY A 197 -16.37 -16.18 -3.81
CA GLY A 197 -17.37 -17.23 -4.04
C GLY A 197 -16.73 -18.60 -4.26
N GLU A 198 -15.58 -18.65 -4.95
CA GLU A 198 -14.87 -19.89 -5.24
C GLU A 198 -14.02 -20.41 -4.06
N VAL A 199 -13.45 -19.50 -3.27
CA VAL A 199 -12.62 -19.81 -2.09
C VAL A 199 -13.32 -19.29 -0.83
N PRO A 200 -14.22 -20.10 -0.23
CA PRO A 200 -14.97 -19.70 0.95
C PRO A 200 -14.07 -19.66 2.20
N GLY A 201 -14.51 -18.90 3.21
CA GLY A 201 -13.81 -18.74 4.48
C GLY A 201 -13.25 -17.34 4.71
N SER A 202 -12.94 -17.05 5.97
CA SER A 202 -12.29 -15.78 6.31
C SER A 202 -10.84 -15.79 5.83
N TYR A 203 -10.27 -14.61 5.55
CA TYR A 203 -8.87 -14.52 5.17
C TYR A 203 -7.95 -15.14 6.23
N SER A 204 -8.25 -14.86 7.50
CA SER A 204 -7.46 -15.31 8.63
C SER A 204 -7.51 -16.83 8.82
N GLU A 205 -8.68 -17.44 8.58
CA GLU A 205 -8.84 -18.90 8.65
C GLU A 205 -8.06 -19.62 7.56
N LEU A 206 -8.16 -19.15 6.31
CA LEU A 206 -7.42 -19.71 5.18
C LEU A 206 -5.91 -19.58 5.42
N LEU A 207 -5.47 -18.43 5.95
CA LEU A 207 -4.08 -18.20 6.31
C LEU A 207 -3.59 -19.15 7.41
N SER A 208 -4.36 -19.37 8.47
CA SER A 208 -3.92 -20.24 9.57
C SER A 208 -3.83 -21.72 9.22
N ARG A 209 -4.54 -22.15 8.16
CA ARG A 209 -4.49 -23.49 7.57
C ARG A 209 -3.50 -23.63 6.40
N SER A 210 -2.87 -22.54 5.97
CA SER A 210 -1.96 -22.57 4.82
C SER A 210 -0.53 -22.99 5.20
N LEU A 211 0.07 -23.84 4.38
CA LEU A 211 1.49 -24.22 4.47
C LEU A 211 2.38 -23.08 3.94
N PHE A 212 1.98 -22.47 2.82
CA PHE A 212 2.70 -21.39 2.16
C PHE A 212 1.83 -20.16 1.93
N CYS A 213 2.53 -19.06 1.73
CA CYS A 213 2.01 -17.71 1.64
C CYS A 213 2.46 -17.06 0.33
N LEU A 214 1.52 -16.70 -0.56
CA LEU A 214 1.85 -15.90 -1.74
C LEU A 214 1.93 -14.42 -1.34
N TRP A 215 3.12 -13.84 -1.57
CA TRP A 215 3.49 -12.51 -1.09
C TRP A 215 2.63 -11.41 -1.73
N GLN A 216 1.70 -10.92 -0.91
CA GLN A 216 1.02 -9.60 -0.89
C GLN A 216 -0.09 -9.60 0.18
N TYR A 217 -0.40 -10.79 0.73
CA TYR A 217 -1.47 -10.98 1.70
C TYR A 217 -1.07 -11.69 2.99
N CYS A 218 0.13 -12.27 3.06
CA CYS A 218 0.76 -12.60 4.34
C CYS A 218 1.55 -11.38 4.83
#